data_AF-A0A8T5LTA0-F1
#
_entry.id   AF-A0A8T5LTA0-F1
#
_cell.length_a   1.000
_cell.length_b   1.000
_cell.length_c   1.000
_cell.angle_alpha   90.00
_cell.angle_beta   90.00
_cell.angle_gamma   90.00
#
_symmetry.space_group_name_H-M   'P 1'
#
loop_
_entity.id
_entity.type
_entity.pdbx_description
1 polymer ?
#
loop_
_entity_poly.entity_id
_entity_poly.type
_entity_poly.pdbx_seq_one_letter_code
_entity_poly.pdbx_strand_id
1 'polypeptide(L)'
;MRITLDFRKTVEQNASDYFEKSKKAKKKLKGAMKALLKTKEKLKITESKEVVPEKPIIRKIKKKEWYEKFRWFVSSDGFLIIAGRDATTNEIVIKKHTDKEDLVLHTDMAGSPFVVVKAEGKEIPKTTLQEACDFTADYSRGWKEGLSTLAVFYVKPEQVTKEANTGESLPKGAFM
;
A
#
# COMPACT_ATOMS: atom_id res chain seq x y z
N MET A 1 68.91 -26.71 -6.98
CA MET A 1 67.53 -27.05 -7.38
C MET A 1 67.54 -28.49 -7.86
N ARG A 2 66.73 -29.39 -7.25
CA ARG A 2 66.58 -30.77 -7.70
C ARG A 2 65.27 -30.89 -8.49
N ILE A 3 65.31 -31.49 -9.67
CA ILE A 3 64.14 -31.66 -10.56
C ILE A 3 63.88 -33.16 -10.71
N THR A 4 62.64 -33.57 -10.50
CA THR A 4 62.23 -34.97 -10.67
C THR A 4 61.92 -35.23 -12.15
N LEU A 5 62.61 -36.17 -12.77
CA LEU A 5 62.37 -36.54 -14.17
C LEU A 5 61.69 -37.91 -14.24
N ASP A 6 60.77 -38.05 -15.19
CA ASP A 6 60.21 -39.35 -15.55
C ASP A 6 61.14 -40.02 -16.55
N PHE A 7 61.74 -41.15 -16.16
CA PHE A 7 62.68 -41.91 -16.96
C PHE A 7 62.03 -42.60 -18.18
N ARG A 8 60.69 -42.66 -18.22
CA ARG A 8 59.93 -43.21 -19.35
C ARG A 8 59.71 -42.19 -20.48
N LYS A 9 60.13 -40.94 -20.26
CA LYS A 9 59.94 -39.82 -21.20
C LYS A 9 61.28 -39.27 -21.65
N THR A 10 61.30 -38.67 -22.83
CA THR A 10 62.50 -37.97 -23.30
C THR A 10 62.76 -36.72 -22.47
N VAL A 11 63.97 -36.17 -22.58
CA VAL A 11 64.36 -34.94 -21.86
C VAL A 11 63.48 -33.77 -22.30
N GLU A 12 63.16 -33.70 -23.59
CA GLU A 12 62.31 -32.67 -24.20
C GLU A 12 60.87 -32.78 -23.69
N GLN A 13 60.34 -34.01 -23.56
CA GLN A 13 59.00 -34.25 -23.03
C GLN A 13 58.91 -33.86 -21.55
N ASN A 14 59.90 -34.23 -20.74
CA ASN A 14 59.96 -33.79 -19.34
C ASN A 14 60.02 -32.25 -19.23
N ALA A 15 60.86 -31.59 -20.04
CA ALA A 15 60.96 -30.13 -20.08
C ALA A 15 59.63 -29.47 -20.48
N SER A 16 58.96 -30.02 -21.50
CA SER A 16 57.65 -29.54 -21.96
C SER A 16 56.57 -29.68 -20.88
N ASP A 17 56.54 -30.80 -20.14
CA ASP A 17 55.61 -31.01 -19.02
C ASP A 17 55.79 -29.97 -17.92
N TYR A 18 57.04 -29.65 -17.55
CA TYR A 18 57.34 -28.61 -16.57
C TYR A 18 56.95 -27.21 -17.07
N PHE A 19 57.19 -26.93 -18.34
CA PHE A 19 56.80 -25.68 -18.97
C PHE A 19 55.26 -25.50 -18.96
N GLU A 20 54.52 -26.53 -19.35
CA GLU A 20 53.05 -26.52 -19.36
C GLU A 20 52.46 -26.43 -17.95
N LYS A 21 53.04 -27.13 -16.97
CA LYS A 21 52.67 -26.97 -15.55
C LYS A 21 52.88 -25.54 -15.07
N SER A 22 54.03 -24.93 -15.37
CA SER A 22 54.34 -23.55 -15.01
C SER A 22 53.37 -22.56 -15.67
N LYS A 23 53.08 -22.75 -16.96
CA LYS A 23 52.11 -21.93 -17.71
C LYS A 23 50.70 -22.03 -17.13
N LYS A 24 50.23 -23.23 -16.81
CA LYS A 24 48.93 -23.46 -16.15
C LYS A 24 48.88 -22.83 -14.76
N ALA A 25 49.94 -22.95 -13.97
CA ALA A 25 50.04 -22.33 -12.65
C ALA A 25 49.96 -20.79 -12.73
N LYS A 26 50.71 -20.17 -13.66
CA LYS A 26 50.64 -18.71 -13.92
C LYS A 26 49.23 -18.26 -14.32
N LYS A 27 48.55 -19.00 -15.19
CA LYS A 27 47.16 -18.70 -15.60
C LYS A 27 46.19 -18.76 -14.42
N LYS A 28 46.30 -19.79 -13.57
CA LYS A 28 45.48 -19.95 -12.36
C LYS A 28 45.75 -18.83 -11.34
N LEU A 29 47.01 -18.45 -11.17
CA LEU A 29 47.42 -17.37 -10.26
C LEU A 29 46.77 -16.02 -10.63
N LYS A 30 46.72 -15.69 -11.93
CA LYS A 30 46.02 -14.49 -12.42
C LYS A 30 44.52 -14.51 -12.06
N GLY A 31 43.87 -15.66 -12.21
CA GLY A 31 42.46 -15.83 -11.84
C GLY A 31 42.22 -15.69 -10.33
N ALA A 32 43.05 -16.33 -9.52
CA ALA A 32 42.99 -16.26 -8.06
C ALA A 32 43.19 -14.83 -7.54
N MET A 33 44.16 -14.09 -8.09
CA MET A 33 44.39 -12.68 -7.74
C MET A 33 43.17 -11.81 -8.05
N LYS A 34 42.51 -12.01 -9.20
CA LYS A 34 41.30 -11.25 -9.56
C LYS A 34 40.13 -11.54 -8.62
N ALA A 35 39.95 -12.81 -8.22
CA ALA A 35 38.91 -13.19 -7.26
C ALA A 35 39.16 -12.58 -5.87
N LEU A 36 40.43 -12.59 -5.43
CA LEU A 36 40.84 -12.01 -4.14
C LEU A 36 40.59 -10.50 -4.11
N LEU A 37 40.92 -9.78 -5.18
CA LEU A 37 40.70 -8.35 -5.28
C LEU A 37 39.21 -7.99 -5.23
N LYS A 38 38.35 -8.69 -5.99
CA LYS A 38 36.88 -8.52 -5.92
C LYS A 38 36.31 -8.79 -4.53
N THR A 39 36.85 -9.78 -3.82
CA THR A 39 36.39 -10.12 -2.46
C THR A 39 36.77 -9.02 -1.48
N LYS A 40 37.99 -8.48 -1.59
CA LYS A 40 38.44 -7.33 -0.79
C LYS A 40 37.62 -6.07 -1.04
N GLU A 41 37.26 -5.78 -2.29
CA GLU A 41 36.37 -4.65 -2.62
C GLU A 41 34.99 -4.81 -1.99
N LYS A 42 34.40 -6.01 -2.08
CA LYS A 42 33.11 -6.29 -1.44
C LYS A 42 33.16 -6.15 0.08
N LEU A 43 34.23 -6.64 0.72
CA LEU A 43 34.42 -6.50 2.16
C LEU A 43 34.50 -5.05 2.59
N LYS A 44 35.27 -4.20 1.88
CA LYS A 44 35.32 -2.76 2.16
C LYS A 44 33.95 -2.09 2.04
N ILE A 45 33.18 -2.44 1.01
CA ILE A 45 31.81 -1.90 0.83
C ILE A 45 30.92 -2.32 2.01
N THR A 46 31.00 -3.57 2.45
CA THR A 46 30.24 -4.08 3.58
C THR A 46 30.70 -3.48 4.92
N GLU A 47 32.00 -3.27 5.12
CA GLU A 47 32.56 -2.63 6.33
C GLU A 47 32.22 -1.14 6.41
N SER A 48 32.19 -0.43 5.27
CA SER A 48 31.79 0.99 5.20
C SER A 48 30.30 1.21 5.38
N LYS A 49 29.49 0.16 5.15
CA LYS A 49 28.09 0.15 5.55
C LYS A 49 28.07 -0.29 7.00
N GLU A 50 28.14 0.66 7.92
CA GLU A 50 27.82 0.41 9.32
C GLU A 50 26.48 -0.33 9.37
N VAL A 51 26.54 -1.63 9.66
CA VAL A 51 25.36 -2.44 9.88
C VAL A 51 24.84 -2.04 11.24
N VAL A 52 24.09 -0.94 11.29
CA VAL A 52 23.22 -0.66 12.42
C VAL A 52 22.34 -1.91 12.55
N PRO A 53 22.43 -2.68 13.65
CA PRO A 53 21.56 -3.83 13.81
C PRO A 53 20.13 -3.31 13.80
N GLU A 54 19.40 -3.60 12.71
CA GLU A 54 17.97 -3.37 12.64
C GLU A 54 17.34 -4.21 13.75
N LYS A 55 17.07 -3.58 14.90
CA LYS A 55 16.18 -4.15 15.89
C LYS A 55 14.93 -4.57 15.13
N PRO A 56 14.44 -5.82 15.29
CA PRO A 56 13.20 -6.22 14.64
C PRO A 56 12.14 -5.21 15.06
N ILE A 57 11.64 -4.44 14.09
CA ILE A 57 10.54 -3.51 14.32
C ILE A 57 9.36 -4.42 14.62
N ILE A 58 9.12 -4.71 15.91
CA ILE A 58 7.90 -5.35 16.36
C ILE A 58 6.80 -4.33 16.09
N ARG A 59 6.27 -4.35 14.86
CA ARG A 59 5.08 -3.60 14.49
C ARG A 59 3.99 -4.16 15.40
N LYS A 60 3.72 -3.48 16.52
CA LYS A 60 2.53 -3.75 17.32
C LYS A 60 1.38 -3.73 16.32
N ILE A 61 0.77 -4.90 16.09
CA ILE A 61 -0.41 -5.01 15.24
C ILE A 61 -1.47 -4.23 15.99
N LYS A 62 -1.62 -2.94 15.67
CA LYS A 62 -2.74 -2.15 16.17
C LYS A 62 -4.00 -2.92 15.76
N LYS A 63 -4.88 -3.17 16.73
CA LYS A 63 -6.20 -3.71 16.42
C LYS A 63 -6.84 -2.74 15.43
N LYS A 64 -7.25 -3.27 14.28
CA LYS A 64 -7.91 -2.46 13.26
C LYS A 64 -9.23 -1.98 13.82
N GLU A 65 -9.49 -0.68 13.68
CA GLU A 65 -10.78 -0.13 14.05
C GLU A 65 -11.87 -0.62 13.08
N TRP A 66 -13.10 -0.70 13.58
CA TRP A 66 -14.22 -1.25 12.80
C TRP A 66 -14.52 -0.46 11.53
N TYR A 67 -14.21 0.85 11.52
CA TYR A 67 -14.45 1.76 10.40
C TYR A 67 -13.37 1.66 9.31
N GLU A 68 -12.22 1.02 9.58
CA GLU A 68 -11.13 0.88 8.59
C GLU A 68 -11.51 0.06 7.34
N LYS A 69 -12.61 -0.69 7.43
CA LYS A 69 -13.20 -1.39 6.28
C LYS A 69 -13.90 -0.45 5.29
N PHE A 70 -14.22 0.79 5.68
CA PHE A 70 -14.86 1.81 4.86
C PHE A 70 -13.86 2.86 4.36
N ARG A 71 -14.28 3.79 3.49
CA ARG A 71 -13.54 5.04 3.34
C ARG A 71 -13.80 5.85 4.61
N TRP A 72 -12.76 6.41 5.21
CA TRP A 72 -12.93 7.16 6.44
C TRP A 72 -11.84 8.22 6.59
N PHE A 73 -12.17 9.26 7.33
CA PHE A 73 -11.21 10.21 7.86
C PHE A 73 -11.79 10.83 9.15
N VAL A 74 -10.96 11.58 9.86
CA VAL A 74 -11.39 12.37 11.00
C VAL A 74 -11.30 13.83 10.57
N SER A 75 -12.39 14.57 10.76
CA SER A 75 -12.46 15.99 10.40
C SER A 75 -11.49 16.83 11.22
N SER A 76 -11.23 18.06 10.78
CA SER A 76 -10.43 19.02 11.56
C SER A 76 -10.96 19.26 12.97
N ASP A 77 -12.28 19.17 13.16
CA ASP A 77 -12.95 19.31 14.46
C ASP A 77 -13.01 17.99 15.27
N GLY A 78 -12.45 16.89 14.75
CA GLY A 78 -12.34 15.61 15.45
C GLY A 78 -13.54 14.66 15.27
N PHE A 79 -14.41 14.88 14.28
CA PHE A 79 -15.55 14.00 14.01
C PHE A 79 -15.16 12.87 13.07
N LEU A 80 -15.60 11.66 13.35
CA LEU A 80 -15.38 10.51 12.46
C LEU A 80 -16.35 10.60 11.28
N ILE A 81 -15.80 10.56 10.07
CA ILE A 81 -16.56 10.53 8.83
C ILE A 81 -16.28 9.20 8.12
N ILE A 82 -17.35 8.47 7.75
CA ILE A 82 -17.26 7.19 7.07
C ILE A 82 -18.06 7.20 5.76
N ALA A 83 -17.61 6.46 4.76
CA ALA A 83 -18.30 6.33 3.48
C ALA A 83 -18.17 4.92 2.89
N GLY A 84 -19.25 4.45 2.27
CA GLY A 84 -19.22 3.17 1.57
C GLY A 84 -18.32 3.22 0.33
N ARG A 85 -17.73 2.06 0.00
CA ARG A 85 -16.84 1.88 -1.16
C ARG A 85 -17.59 1.37 -2.40
N ASP A 86 -18.71 0.71 -2.17
CA ASP A 86 -19.55 0.03 -3.15
C ASP A 86 -21.01 -0.05 -2.63
N ALA A 87 -21.92 -0.54 -3.47
CA ALA A 87 -23.32 -0.69 -3.13
C ALA A 87 -23.57 -1.52 -1.85
N THR A 88 -22.76 -2.56 -1.60
CA THR A 88 -22.97 -3.42 -0.43
C THR A 88 -22.53 -2.73 0.85
N THR A 89 -21.39 -2.04 0.82
CA THR A 89 -20.88 -1.27 1.95
C THR A 89 -21.70 -0.02 2.22
N ASN A 90 -22.27 0.63 1.19
CA ASN A 90 -23.26 1.70 1.37
C ASN A 90 -24.45 1.23 2.22
N GLU A 91 -25.01 0.06 1.91
CA GLU A 91 -26.11 -0.48 2.73
C GLU A 91 -25.68 -0.77 4.17
N ILE A 92 -24.45 -1.26 4.37
CA ILE A 92 -23.94 -1.55 5.71
C ILE A 92 -23.73 -0.25 6.50
N VAL A 93 -23.20 0.82 5.87
CA VAL A 93 -23.01 2.12 6.50
C VAL A 93 -24.35 2.68 6.98
N ILE A 94 -25.33 2.78 6.08
CA ILE A 94 -26.65 3.35 6.38
C ILE A 94 -27.40 2.50 7.42
N LYS A 95 -27.44 1.17 7.25
CA LYS A 95 -28.27 0.32 8.13
C LYS A 95 -27.63 -0.05 9.46
N LYS A 96 -26.31 -0.15 9.55
CA LYS A 96 -25.62 -0.69 10.74
C LYS A 96 -24.74 0.30 11.47
N HIS A 97 -24.34 1.40 10.85
CA HIS A 97 -23.35 2.32 11.40
C HIS A 97 -23.82 3.77 11.47
N THR A 98 -25.13 3.99 11.27
CA THR A 98 -25.77 5.30 11.35
C THR A 98 -26.70 5.33 12.56
N ASP A 99 -26.50 6.32 13.43
CA ASP A 99 -27.30 6.60 14.61
C ASP A 99 -28.16 7.85 14.38
N LYS A 100 -29.25 8.04 15.14
CA LYS A 100 -30.26 9.09 14.88
C LYS A 100 -29.73 10.52 14.81
N GLU A 101 -28.65 10.81 15.53
CA GLU A 101 -28.05 12.14 15.61
C GLU A 101 -27.01 12.41 14.52
N ASP A 102 -26.63 11.37 13.77
CA ASP A 102 -25.66 11.50 12.69
C ASP A 102 -26.25 12.26 11.49
N LEU A 103 -25.38 12.64 10.55
CA LEU A 103 -25.79 13.18 9.26
C LEU A 103 -25.37 12.25 8.14
N VAL A 104 -26.29 12.01 7.21
CA VAL A 104 -26.05 11.24 5.99
C VAL A 104 -25.92 12.20 4.82
N LEU A 105 -24.86 12.06 4.01
CA LEU A 105 -24.62 12.86 2.82
C LEU A 105 -24.56 12.01 1.56
N HIS A 106 -25.04 12.58 0.46
CA HIS A 106 -25.05 11.97 -0.87
C HIS A 106 -25.17 13.07 -1.95
N THR A 107 -24.66 12.86 -3.16
CA THR A 107 -24.91 13.77 -4.29
C THR A 107 -26.22 13.42 -5.02
N ASP A 108 -26.70 14.25 -5.94
CA ASP A 108 -27.82 13.87 -6.83
C ASP A 108 -27.45 12.79 -7.86
N MET A 109 -26.15 12.51 -8.04
CA MET A 109 -25.67 11.62 -9.10
C MET A 109 -25.66 10.15 -8.69
N ALA A 110 -26.03 9.29 -9.63
CA ALA A 110 -25.85 7.86 -9.50
C ALA A 110 -24.36 7.49 -9.35
N GLY A 111 -24.08 6.60 -8.39
CA GLY A 111 -22.71 6.17 -8.08
C GLY A 111 -21.96 7.08 -7.09
N SER A 112 -22.65 8.01 -6.44
CA SER A 112 -22.14 8.68 -5.24
C SER A 112 -22.04 7.71 -4.06
N PRO A 113 -21.04 7.88 -3.18
CA PRO A 113 -21.03 7.19 -1.90
C PRO A 113 -22.12 7.75 -0.99
N PHE A 114 -22.59 6.91 -0.07
CA PHE A 114 -23.28 7.37 1.12
C PHE A 114 -22.24 7.65 2.21
N VAL A 115 -22.15 8.91 2.62
CA VAL A 115 -21.23 9.39 3.67
C VAL A 115 -22.02 9.61 4.95
N VAL A 116 -21.43 9.27 6.10
CA VAL A 116 -22.03 9.48 7.42
C VAL A 116 -21.03 10.21 8.30
N VAL A 117 -21.48 11.32 8.89
CA VAL A 117 -20.75 12.07 9.91
C VAL A 117 -21.26 11.61 11.28
N LYS A 118 -20.37 11.02 12.09
CA LYS A 118 -20.70 10.54 13.43
C LYS A 118 -20.79 11.72 14.39
N ALA A 119 -22.00 12.07 14.82
CA ALA A 119 -22.23 13.23 15.69
C ALA A 119 -21.82 12.95 17.15
N GLU A 120 -22.00 11.71 17.62
CA GLU A 120 -21.72 11.28 19.00
C GLU A 120 -22.33 12.22 20.06
N GLY A 121 -23.55 12.71 19.82
CA GLY A 121 -24.26 13.65 20.71
C GLY A 121 -23.75 15.09 20.68
N LYS A 122 -22.84 15.44 19.75
CA LYS A 122 -22.34 16.80 19.56
C LYS A 122 -22.94 17.43 18.32
N GLU A 123 -23.12 18.75 18.36
CA GLU A 123 -23.53 19.52 17.19
C GLU A 123 -22.37 19.55 16.17
N ILE A 124 -22.66 19.20 14.91
CA ILE A 124 -21.66 19.12 13.85
C ILE A 124 -21.36 20.54 13.34
N PRO A 125 -20.10 21.01 13.46
CA PRO A 125 -19.72 22.33 12.95
C PRO A 125 -19.81 22.42 11.42
N LYS A 126 -19.96 23.64 10.90
CA LYS A 126 -20.00 23.89 9.45
C LYS A 126 -18.72 23.47 8.73
N THR A 127 -17.57 23.55 9.40
CA THR A 127 -16.26 23.10 8.90
C THR A 127 -16.26 21.60 8.63
N THR A 128 -16.63 20.79 9.63
CA THR A 128 -16.81 19.34 9.46
C THR A 128 -17.85 19.01 8.38
N LEU A 129 -18.96 19.76 8.31
CA LEU A 129 -19.98 19.57 7.28
C LEU A 129 -19.43 19.84 5.87
N GLN A 130 -18.63 20.89 5.69
CA GLN A 130 -17.97 21.20 4.41
C GLN A 130 -16.97 20.10 4.02
N GLU A 131 -16.13 19.65 4.94
CA GLU A 131 -15.19 18.55 4.69
C GLU A 131 -15.92 17.25 4.30
N ALA A 132 -17.06 16.96 4.93
CA ALA A 132 -17.90 15.83 4.58
C ALA A 132 -18.54 15.98 3.18
N CYS A 133 -18.94 17.20 2.79
CA CYS A 133 -19.44 17.49 1.45
C CYS A 133 -18.35 17.26 0.40
N ASP A 134 -17.16 17.82 0.60
CA ASP A 134 -16.02 17.65 -0.31
C ASP A 134 -15.68 16.16 -0.46
N PHE A 135 -15.64 15.43 0.65
CA PHE A 135 -15.40 13.98 0.65
C PHE A 135 -16.46 13.19 -0.12
N THR A 136 -17.72 13.62 -0.06
CA THR A 136 -18.84 13.02 -0.82
C THR A 136 -18.66 13.29 -2.31
N ALA A 137 -18.33 14.53 -2.67
CA ALA A 137 -18.11 14.95 -4.05
C ALA A 137 -16.90 14.24 -4.69
N ASP A 138 -15.76 14.19 -4.00
CA ASP A 138 -14.48 13.60 -4.45
C ASP A 138 -14.62 12.12 -4.84
N TYR A 139 -15.49 11.40 -4.13
CA TYR A 139 -15.71 9.97 -4.37
C TYR A 139 -16.95 9.66 -5.19
N SER A 140 -17.68 10.69 -5.62
CA SER A 140 -18.79 10.54 -6.55
C SER A 140 -18.31 10.20 -7.97
N ARG A 141 -19.25 9.80 -8.81
CA ARG A 141 -19.00 9.65 -10.25
C ARG A 141 -18.67 11.00 -10.90
N GLY A 142 -19.24 12.10 -10.43
CA GLY A 142 -19.02 13.43 -10.98
C GLY A 142 -17.55 13.88 -10.93
N TRP A 143 -16.83 13.54 -9.87
CA TRP A 143 -15.38 13.80 -9.78
C TRP A 143 -14.60 13.07 -10.89
N LYS A 144 -14.95 11.81 -11.16
CA LYS A 144 -14.32 11.02 -12.23
C LYS A 144 -14.62 11.57 -13.63
N GLU A 145 -15.77 12.21 -13.79
CA GLU A 145 -16.19 12.86 -15.03
C GLU A 145 -15.60 14.27 -15.18
N GLY A 146 -14.83 14.75 -14.21
CA GLY A 146 -14.15 16.04 -14.26
C GLY A 146 -15.06 17.23 -13.96
N LEU A 147 -16.20 17.01 -13.29
CA LEU A 147 -17.06 18.11 -12.84
C LEU A 147 -16.33 18.91 -11.74
N SER A 148 -16.29 20.23 -11.91
CA SER A 148 -15.63 21.15 -10.97
C SER A 148 -16.49 21.47 -9.75
N THR A 149 -17.81 21.32 -9.85
CA THR A 149 -18.78 21.62 -8.79
C THR A 149 -19.89 20.58 -8.79
N LEU A 150 -20.25 20.09 -7.61
CA LEU A 150 -21.31 19.11 -7.40
C LEU A 150 -22.21 19.56 -6.24
N ALA A 151 -23.51 19.35 -6.39
CA ALA A 151 -24.45 19.54 -5.30
C ALA A 151 -24.39 18.32 -4.35
N VAL A 152 -24.13 18.58 -3.07
CA VAL A 152 -24.17 17.57 -2.02
C VAL A 152 -25.32 17.90 -1.08
N PHE A 153 -26.16 16.90 -0.82
CA PHE A 153 -27.26 17.01 0.12
C PHE A 153 -26.90 16.27 1.40
N TYR A 154 -27.37 16.78 2.52
CA TYR A 154 -27.29 16.09 3.80
C TYR A 154 -28.68 16.01 4.43
N VAL A 155 -28.96 14.86 5.04
CA VAL A 155 -30.25 14.55 5.66
C VAL A 155 -30.02 13.82 6.98
N LYS A 156 -31.05 13.83 7.83
CA LYS A 156 -31.07 12.95 8.99
C LYS A 156 -31.28 11.50 8.53
N PRO A 157 -30.75 10.51 9.26
CA PRO A 157 -30.89 9.08 8.94
C PRO A 157 -32.34 8.63 8.81
N GLU A 158 -33.22 9.24 9.60
CA GLU A 158 -34.67 8.96 9.63
C GLU A 158 -35.36 9.33 8.31
N GLN A 159 -34.76 10.20 7.51
CA GLN A 159 -35.27 10.63 6.21
C GLN A 159 -34.79 9.72 5.08
N VAL A 160 -33.86 8.78 5.34
CA VAL A 160 -33.28 7.89 4.34
C VAL A 160 -34.07 6.59 4.32
N THR A 161 -34.75 6.32 3.22
CA THR A 161 -35.64 5.17 3.06
C THR A 161 -35.19 4.28 1.91
N LYS A 162 -35.63 3.02 1.92
CA LYS A 162 -35.44 2.08 0.81
C LYS A 162 -36.77 1.75 0.12
N GLU A 163 -37.81 2.51 0.45
CA GLU A 163 -39.13 2.38 -0.16
C GLU A 163 -39.11 3.20 -1.44
N ALA A 164 -39.30 2.53 -2.57
CA ALA A 164 -39.48 3.20 -3.83
C ALA A 164 -40.92 3.69 -3.95
N ASN A 165 -41.15 4.74 -4.73
CA ASN A 165 -42.50 5.13 -5.14
C ASN A 165 -43.19 3.97 -5.87
N THR A 166 -44.52 3.92 -5.77
CA THR A 166 -45.33 2.86 -6.39
C THR A 166 -45.02 2.72 -7.89
N GLY A 167 -44.37 1.62 -8.27
CA GLY A 167 -43.98 1.31 -9.66
C GLY A 167 -42.50 1.46 -9.97
N GLU A 168 -41.69 2.03 -9.06
CA GLU A 168 -40.24 2.13 -9.19
C GLU A 168 -39.54 1.05 -8.33
N SER A 169 -38.32 0.67 -8.71
CA SER A 169 -37.49 -0.27 -7.94
C SER A 169 -36.12 0.35 -7.69
N LEU A 170 -35.71 0.42 -6.42
CA LEU A 170 -34.40 0.93 -6.06
C LEU A 170 -33.33 -0.15 -6.27
N PRO A 171 -32.23 0.15 -7.00
CA PRO A 171 -31.12 -0.78 -7.14
C PRO A 171 -30.44 -1.02 -5.78
N LYS A 172 -29.69 -2.13 -5.68
CA LYS A 172 -28.94 -2.46 -4.47
C LYS A 172 -28.00 -1.31 -4.09
N GLY A 173 -28.00 -0.91 -2.82
CA GLY A 173 -27.18 0.21 -2.33
C GLY A 173 -27.70 1.61 -2.62
N ALA A 174 -28.88 1.75 -3.25
CA ALA A 174 -29.58 3.03 -3.38
C ALA A 174 -30.61 3.23 -2.26
N PHE A 175 -30.81 4.49 -1.90
CA PHE A 175 -31.76 4.97 -0.92
C PHE A 175 -32.41 6.26 -1.45
N MET A 176 -33.63 6.54 -0.97
CA MET A 176 -34.41 7.75 -1.27
C MET A 176 -34.55 8.59 -0.02
#